data_AF-A0A7C2KTL6-F1
#
_entry.id   AF-A0A7C2KTL6-F1
#
_cell.length_a   1.000
_cell.length_b   1.000
_cell.length_c   1.000
_cell.angle_alpha   90.00
_cell.angle_beta   90.00
_cell.angle_gamma   90.00
#
_symmetry.space_group_name_H-M   'P 1'
#
loop_
_entity.id
_entity.type
_entity.pdbx_description
1 polymer ?
#
loop_
_entity_poly.entity_id
_entity_poly.type
_entity_poly.pdbx_seq_one_letter_code
_entity_poly.pdbx_strand_id
1 'polypeptide(L)'
;MEGVLGVVLAGVHHWDAGAFDRLLPRPLMPVAHAPLICHVLAWMRDAGVVRVTVCANASSRLVRRALGDGTWLHVDLHYYEDWTPRGPAGCVRDAGLDAACDRLVVSEATILPDVDLQALLEAHARSGAAVTVVAARERERPNGGEPSLTPAGVYVFERDALLHVGETGYQDIKEVLIPWLYERGVPVCVHAQPAPCPRVADVASYLAINGLAVERLTERPAAMGGYERVNGGFVHHSAQVSSPERLIGPVLIGPETVVAADVTIVGPATIGAECVIDSSAVVCGSVLWDGCHVGREAVIDQSVLSQGVWVAPGRSVAQVAAGWPKRRRPNGQCERPGAA
;
A
#
# COMPACT_ATOMS: atom_id res chain seq x y z
N MET A 1 -10.62 -15.27 -16.18
CA MET A 1 -11.75 -15.69 -15.33
C MET A 1 -12.96 -14.86 -15.75
N GLU A 2 -13.97 -15.47 -16.34
CA GLU A 2 -15.22 -14.76 -16.66
C GLU A 2 -16.09 -14.66 -15.39
N GLY A 3 -16.81 -13.54 -15.22
CA GLY A 3 -17.79 -13.37 -14.15
C GLY A 3 -17.28 -12.94 -12.78
N VAL A 4 -15.97 -12.64 -12.61
CA VAL A 4 -15.41 -12.11 -11.35
C VAL A 4 -14.99 -10.65 -11.50
N LEU A 5 -15.52 -9.78 -10.64
CA LEU A 5 -15.15 -8.36 -10.54
C LEU A 5 -14.21 -8.13 -9.35
N GLY A 6 -13.12 -7.41 -9.55
CA GLY A 6 -12.32 -6.88 -8.45
C GLY A 6 -12.92 -5.58 -7.92
N VAL A 7 -12.94 -5.40 -6.60
CA VAL A 7 -13.30 -4.14 -5.96
C VAL A 7 -12.19 -3.77 -4.98
N VAL A 8 -11.65 -2.57 -5.13
CA VAL A 8 -10.58 -2.07 -4.25
C VAL A 8 -11.09 -0.88 -3.46
N LEU A 9 -11.15 -1.03 -2.15
CA LEU A 9 -11.61 0.00 -1.22
C LEU A 9 -10.45 0.94 -0.88
N ALA A 10 -10.43 2.11 -1.51
CA ALA A 10 -9.38 3.13 -1.42
C ALA A 10 -9.86 4.44 -0.76
N GLY A 11 -11.01 4.40 -0.08
CA GLY A 11 -11.54 5.51 0.69
C GLY A 11 -10.59 5.95 1.81
N VAL A 12 -10.48 7.26 2.03
CA VAL A 12 -9.74 7.85 3.15
C VAL A 12 -10.71 8.46 4.15
N HIS A 13 -10.58 8.10 5.43
CA HIS A 13 -11.36 8.70 6.51
C HIS A 13 -10.46 9.68 7.27
N HIS A 14 -10.86 10.95 7.34
CA HIS A 14 -10.03 12.02 7.91
C HIS A 14 -10.15 12.17 9.44
N TRP A 15 -10.89 11.29 10.11
CA TRP A 15 -11.26 11.47 11.52
C TRP A 15 -10.07 11.47 12.49
N ASP A 16 -8.91 10.91 12.10
CA ASP A 16 -7.65 10.92 12.87
C ASP A 16 -6.40 11.17 11.99
N ALA A 17 -6.47 12.10 11.03
CA ALA A 17 -5.37 12.31 10.08
C ALA A 17 -4.10 12.90 10.74
N GLY A 18 -3.17 12.00 11.13
CA GLY A 18 -1.86 12.34 11.67
C GLY A 18 -0.93 13.03 10.65
N ALA A 19 0.29 13.38 11.07
CA ALA A 19 1.29 13.98 10.17
C ALA A 19 1.57 13.10 8.95
N PHE A 20 1.55 11.79 9.13
CA PHE A 20 1.76 10.80 8.09
C PHE A 20 0.66 10.82 7.01
N ASP A 21 -0.61 10.89 7.40
CA ASP A 21 -1.75 10.95 6.47
C ASP A 21 -1.82 12.24 5.65
N ARG A 22 -1.12 13.29 6.10
CA ARG A 22 -1.03 14.56 5.36
C ARG A 22 -0.03 14.53 4.22
N LEU A 23 0.87 13.54 4.19
CA LEU A 23 1.87 13.41 3.13
C LEU A 23 1.20 13.02 1.81
N LEU A 24 0.41 11.96 1.83
CA LEU A 24 -0.30 11.42 0.68
C LEU A 24 -1.42 10.48 1.16
N PRO A 25 -2.55 10.32 0.45
CA PRO A 25 -3.49 9.24 0.75
C PRO A 25 -2.76 7.90 0.80
N ARG A 26 -2.97 7.11 1.86
CA ARG A 26 -2.27 5.82 2.06
C ARG A 26 -2.25 4.89 0.85
N PRO A 27 -3.36 4.72 0.07
CA PRO A 27 -3.33 3.89 -1.14
C PRO A 27 -2.30 4.33 -2.19
N LEU A 28 -1.88 5.60 -2.16
CA LEU A 28 -0.94 6.17 -3.11
C LEU A 28 0.48 6.29 -2.56
N MET A 29 0.72 6.00 -1.28
CA MET A 29 2.06 6.02 -0.71
C MET A 29 2.97 5.04 -1.48
N PRO A 30 4.18 5.46 -1.89
CA PRO A 30 5.07 4.63 -2.69
C PRO A 30 5.64 3.51 -1.82
N VAL A 31 5.55 2.27 -2.27
CA VAL A 31 6.08 1.07 -1.64
C VAL A 31 6.90 0.35 -2.71
N ALA A 32 8.22 0.28 -2.50
CA ALA A 32 9.17 -0.18 -3.52
C ALA A 32 8.98 0.50 -4.89
N HIS A 33 8.88 1.84 -4.88
CA HIS A 33 8.69 2.73 -6.03
C HIS A 33 7.33 2.62 -6.76
N ALA A 34 6.39 1.79 -6.29
CA ALA A 34 5.03 1.72 -6.83
C ALA A 34 4.01 2.19 -5.78
N PRO A 35 2.94 2.92 -6.15
CA PRO A 35 1.86 3.21 -5.21
C PRO A 35 1.32 1.94 -4.55
N LEU A 36 1.04 1.96 -3.24
CA LEU A 36 0.60 0.79 -2.47
C LEU A 36 -0.56 0.02 -3.14
N ILE A 37 -1.56 0.74 -3.66
CA ILE A 37 -2.70 0.15 -4.37
C ILE A 37 -2.30 -0.69 -5.60
N CYS A 38 -1.17 -0.38 -6.24
CA CYS A 38 -0.68 -1.15 -7.40
C CYS A 38 -0.31 -2.57 -7.01
N HIS A 39 0.12 -2.81 -5.76
CA HIS A 39 0.41 -4.16 -5.27
C HIS A 39 -0.86 -5.01 -5.16
N VAL A 40 -1.99 -4.40 -4.75
CA VAL A 40 -3.30 -5.06 -4.73
C VAL A 40 -3.80 -5.34 -6.14
N LEU A 41 -3.65 -4.38 -7.06
CA LEU A 41 -4.06 -4.53 -8.46
C LEU A 41 -3.24 -5.60 -9.18
N ALA A 42 -1.92 -5.65 -8.96
CA ALA A 42 -1.05 -6.69 -9.48
C ALA A 42 -1.44 -8.06 -8.94
N TRP A 43 -1.72 -8.17 -7.63
CA TRP A 43 -2.20 -9.41 -7.02
C TRP A 43 -3.53 -9.91 -7.63
N MET A 44 -4.49 -9.01 -7.88
CA MET A 44 -5.74 -9.36 -8.58
C MET A 44 -5.49 -9.81 -10.02
N ARG A 45 -4.69 -9.05 -10.77
CA ARG A 45 -4.31 -9.35 -12.16
C ARG A 45 -3.63 -10.71 -12.28
N ASP A 46 -2.67 -11.00 -11.41
CA ASP A 46 -1.88 -12.24 -11.47
C ASP A 46 -2.75 -13.48 -11.23
N ALA A 47 -3.87 -13.33 -10.54
CA ALA A 47 -4.90 -14.36 -10.41
C ALA A 47 -5.96 -14.35 -11.54
N GLY A 48 -5.87 -13.40 -12.48
CA GLY A 48 -6.77 -13.29 -13.64
C GLY A 48 -8.00 -12.41 -13.42
N VAL A 49 -8.06 -11.63 -12.34
CA VAL A 49 -9.09 -10.61 -12.08
C VAL A 49 -8.60 -9.28 -12.67
N VAL A 50 -8.98 -9.02 -13.92
CA VAL A 50 -8.48 -7.86 -14.68
C VAL A 50 -9.47 -6.71 -14.80
N ARG A 51 -10.76 -6.91 -14.52
CA ARG A 51 -11.73 -5.80 -14.39
C ARG A 51 -11.83 -5.43 -12.93
N VAL A 52 -11.51 -4.19 -12.58
CA VAL A 52 -11.47 -3.74 -11.18
C VAL A 52 -12.13 -2.38 -11.03
N THR A 53 -13.04 -2.25 -10.06
CA THR A 53 -13.59 -0.96 -9.64
C THR A 53 -12.87 -0.48 -8.39
N VAL A 54 -12.27 0.72 -8.46
CA VAL A 54 -11.67 1.40 -7.31
C VAL A 54 -12.70 2.30 -6.66
N CYS A 55 -13.07 1.99 -5.42
CA CYS A 55 -14.00 2.78 -4.63
C CYS A 55 -13.22 3.76 -3.76
N ALA A 56 -13.34 5.05 -4.03
CA ALA A 56 -12.67 6.12 -3.29
C ALA A 56 -13.66 7.24 -2.93
N ASN A 57 -13.21 8.19 -2.11
CA ASN A 57 -14.02 9.34 -1.68
C ASN A 57 -13.28 10.65 -1.98
N ALA A 58 -12.89 11.44 -0.97
CA ALA A 58 -12.15 12.69 -1.13
C ALA A 58 -10.82 12.54 -1.92
N SER A 59 -10.25 11.33 -1.99
CA SER A 59 -9.03 11.02 -2.75
C SER A 59 -9.25 10.60 -4.21
N SER A 60 -10.50 10.45 -4.68
CA SER A 60 -10.82 9.85 -5.99
C SER A 60 -10.07 10.50 -7.16
N ARG A 61 -9.98 11.83 -7.18
CA ARG A 61 -9.25 12.56 -8.24
C ARG A 61 -7.75 12.24 -8.25
N LEU A 62 -7.12 12.13 -7.08
CA LEU A 62 -5.70 11.80 -6.98
C LEU A 62 -5.45 10.35 -7.39
N VAL A 63 -6.32 9.43 -6.96
CA VAL A 63 -6.22 8.01 -7.30
C VAL A 63 -6.39 7.79 -8.80
N ARG A 64 -7.42 8.39 -9.42
CA ARG A 64 -7.62 8.34 -10.88
C ARG A 64 -6.47 8.98 -11.64
N ARG A 65 -5.91 10.11 -11.16
CA ARG A 65 -4.75 10.74 -11.80
C ARG A 65 -3.52 9.84 -11.75
N ALA A 66 -3.28 9.14 -10.65
CA ALA A 66 -2.12 8.28 -10.48
C ALA A 66 -2.24 6.96 -11.28
N LEU A 67 -3.44 6.40 -11.38
CA LEU A 67 -3.65 5.07 -11.97
C LEU A 67 -4.13 5.10 -13.44
N GLY A 68 -4.73 6.21 -13.89
CA GLY A 68 -5.24 6.34 -15.25
C GLY A 68 -6.46 5.45 -15.50
N ASP A 69 -6.42 4.66 -16.58
CA ASP A 69 -7.41 3.61 -16.89
C ASP A 69 -6.90 2.20 -16.53
N GLY A 70 -5.68 2.10 -15.98
CA GLY A 70 -5.04 0.84 -15.60
C GLY A 70 -4.34 0.08 -16.74
N THR A 71 -4.33 0.61 -17.96
CA THR A 71 -3.72 -0.08 -19.12
C THR A 71 -2.25 -0.47 -18.86
N TRP A 72 -1.48 0.42 -18.23
CA TRP A 72 -0.07 0.19 -17.89
C TRP A 72 0.13 -0.86 -16.77
N LEU A 73 -0.91 -1.16 -15.99
CA LEU A 73 -0.93 -2.25 -15.02
C LEU A 73 -1.46 -3.55 -15.62
N HIS A 74 -1.94 -3.53 -16.88
CA HIS A 74 -2.70 -4.62 -17.52
C HIS A 74 -4.01 -4.95 -16.78
N VAL A 75 -4.71 -3.92 -16.29
CA VAL A 75 -6.01 -4.01 -15.61
C VAL A 75 -6.96 -2.96 -16.21
N ASP A 76 -8.23 -3.30 -16.36
CA ASP A 76 -9.32 -2.40 -16.76
C ASP A 76 -9.93 -1.75 -15.51
N LEU A 77 -9.60 -0.47 -15.28
CA LEU A 77 -9.99 0.26 -14.07
C LEU A 77 -11.23 1.13 -14.28
N HIS A 78 -12.24 0.85 -13.46
CA HIS A 78 -13.36 1.75 -13.22
C HIS A 78 -13.19 2.45 -11.87
N TYR A 79 -13.84 3.60 -11.71
CA TYR A 79 -13.79 4.36 -10.46
C TYR A 79 -15.20 4.65 -9.98
N TYR A 80 -15.45 4.32 -8.73
CA TYR A 80 -16.64 4.70 -7.99
C TYR A 80 -16.26 5.77 -6.95
N GLU A 81 -16.88 6.94 -7.04
CA GLU A 81 -16.68 8.05 -6.10
C GLU A 81 -17.85 8.10 -5.10
N ASP A 82 -17.54 7.78 -3.85
CA ASP A 82 -18.49 7.78 -2.74
C ASP A 82 -18.62 9.19 -2.14
N TRP A 83 -19.45 10.03 -2.78
CA TRP A 83 -19.69 11.43 -2.36
C TRP A 83 -20.42 11.56 -1.02
N THR A 84 -21.25 10.58 -0.68
CA THR A 84 -22.04 10.54 0.57
C THR A 84 -21.72 9.24 1.30
N PRO A 85 -20.65 9.19 2.11
CA PRO A 85 -20.00 7.96 2.53
C PRO A 85 -20.97 6.83 2.86
N ARG A 86 -21.14 5.92 1.89
CA ARG A 86 -22.00 4.74 1.95
C ARG A 86 -21.38 3.65 2.82
N GLY A 87 -20.11 3.82 3.18
CA GLY A 87 -19.31 2.85 3.91
C GLY A 87 -18.82 1.72 3.01
N PRO A 88 -17.89 0.88 3.51
CA PRO A 88 -17.30 -0.20 2.73
C PRO A 88 -18.31 -1.15 2.07
N ALA A 89 -19.37 -1.54 2.78
CA ALA A 89 -20.37 -2.46 2.23
C ALA A 89 -21.23 -1.79 1.16
N GLY A 90 -21.61 -0.53 1.40
CA GLY A 90 -22.31 0.30 0.43
C GLY A 90 -21.50 0.50 -0.85
N CYS A 91 -20.22 0.84 -0.73
CA CYS A 91 -19.30 0.96 -1.86
C CYS A 91 -19.20 -0.35 -2.67
N VAL A 92 -19.07 -1.49 -2.00
CA VAL A 92 -18.96 -2.79 -2.68
C VAL A 92 -20.26 -3.14 -3.41
N ARG A 93 -21.42 -2.90 -2.78
CA ARG A 93 -22.73 -3.06 -3.43
C ARG A 93 -22.81 -2.20 -4.68
N ASP A 94 -22.62 -0.89 -4.52
CA ASP A 94 -22.87 0.10 -5.57
C ASP A 94 -21.86 -0.07 -6.73
N ALA A 95 -20.61 -0.45 -6.44
CA ALA A 95 -19.61 -0.84 -7.45
C ALA A 95 -19.87 -2.20 -8.10
N GLY A 96 -20.59 -3.08 -7.42
CA GLY A 96 -20.91 -4.44 -7.83
C GLY A 96 -22.16 -4.59 -8.70
N LEU A 97 -22.90 -3.51 -8.96
CA LEU A 97 -24.15 -3.57 -9.72
C LEU A 97 -23.97 -3.79 -11.23
N ASP A 98 -22.75 -3.77 -11.78
CA ASP A 98 -22.49 -4.11 -13.19
C ASP A 98 -23.01 -5.52 -13.48
N ALA A 99 -24.11 -5.67 -14.23
CA ALA A 99 -24.89 -6.91 -14.43
C ALA A 99 -24.12 -8.12 -15.00
N ALA A 100 -22.85 -7.97 -15.36
CA ALA A 100 -22.03 -9.01 -15.99
C ALA A 100 -21.23 -9.92 -15.03
N CYS A 101 -21.29 -9.72 -13.70
CA CYS A 101 -20.40 -10.42 -12.76
C CYS A 101 -21.14 -11.08 -11.57
N ASP A 102 -21.09 -12.39 -11.43
CA ASP A 102 -21.78 -13.07 -10.32
C ASP A 102 -21.01 -12.98 -8.99
N ARG A 103 -19.70 -12.79 -9.05
CA ARG A 103 -18.81 -12.82 -7.88
C ARG A 103 -17.90 -11.61 -7.82
N LEU A 104 -17.59 -11.18 -6.60
CA LEU A 104 -16.72 -10.05 -6.33
C LEU A 104 -15.57 -10.45 -5.41
N VAL A 105 -14.36 -10.06 -5.77
CA VAL A 105 -13.19 -10.07 -4.86
C VAL A 105 -12.99 -8.66 -4.36
N VAL A 106 -13.08 -8.47 -3.05
CA VAL A 106 -12.92 -7.16 -2.42
C VAL A 106 -11.61 -7.14 -1.65
N SER A 107 -10.82 -6.09 -1.83
CA SER A 107 -9.61 -5.85 -1.03
C SER A 107 -9.51 -4.40 -0.57
N GLU A 108 -9.00 -4.19 0.63
CA GLU A 108 -8.63 -2.86 1.09
C GLU A 108 -7.35 -2.39 0.37
N ALA A 109 -7.28 -1.11 -0.02
CA ALA A 109 -6.16 -0.59 -0.80
C ALA A 109 -4.88 -0.30 0.03
N THR A 110 -4.91 -0.53 1.34
CA THR A 110 -3.84 -0.18 2.28
C THR A 110 -3.10 -1.38 2.85
N ILE A 111 -3.28 -2.55 2.24
CA ILE A 111 -2.59 -3.78 2.60
C ILE A 111 -1.60 -4.19 1.50
N LEU A 112 -0.63 -5.03 1.88
CA LEU A 112 0.12 -5.85 0.95
C LEU A 112 -0.49 -7.27 0.99
N PRO A 113 -1.25 -7.69 -0.04
CA PRO A 113 -1.88 -9.01 -0.02
C PRO A 113 -0.85 -10.14 0.05
N ASP A 114 -1.17 -11.17 0.82
CA ASP A 114 -0.35 -12.37 0.99
C ASP A 114 -1.19 -13.66 1.03
N VAL A 115 -2.15 -13.74 0.11
CA VAL A 115 -3.06 -14.87 -0.02
C VAL A 115 -3.09 -15.33 -1.48
N ASP A 116 -3.13 -16.63 -1.72
CA ASP A 116 -3.38 -17.18 -3.05
C ASP A 116 -4.84 -16.93 -3.44
N LEU A 117 -5.05 -15.96 -4.32
CA LEU A 117 -6.40 -15.55 -4.72
C LEU A 117 -7.12 -16.63 -5.55
N GLN A 118 -6.39 -17.42 -6.35
CA GLN A 118 -7.01 -18.51 -7.11
C GLN A 118 -7.52 -19.60 -6.16
N ALA A 119 -6.67 -20.03 -5.22
CA ALA A 119 -7.06 -21.00 -4.20
C ALA A 119 -8.22 -20.49 -3.31
N LEU A 120 -8.22 -19.20 -2.98
CA LEU A 120 -9.31 -18.56 -2.22
C LEU A 120 -10.64 -18.61 -2.99
N LEU A 121 -10.63 -18.26 -4.28
CA LEU A 121 -11.82 -18.27 -5.14
C LEU A 121 -12.38 -19.68 -5.32
N GLU A 122 -11.52 -20.67 -5.52
CA GLU A 122 -11.93 -22.08 -5.60
C GLU A 122 -12.52 -22.58 -4.28
N ALA A 123 -11.89 -22.23 -3.16
CA ALA A 123 -12.38 -22.60 -1.83
C ALA A 123 -13.75 -21.97 -1.54
N HIS A 124 -13.93 -20.70 -1.91
CA HIS A 124 -15.21 -20.01 -1.80
C HIS A 124 -16.29 -20.71 -2.64
N ALA A 125 -16.01 -21.00 -3.92
CA ALA A 125 -16.94 -21.71 -4.80
C ALA A 125 -17.35 -23.09 -4.24
N ARG A 126 -16.41 -23.85 -3.68
CA ARG A 126 -16.70 -25.15 -3.04
C ARG A 126 -17.53 -25.02 -1.76
N SER A 127 -17.40 -23.91 -1.04
CA SER A 127 -18.11 -23.70 0.23
C SER A 127 -19.60 -23.39 0.06
N GLY A 128 -19.99 -22.84 -1.09
CA GLY A 128 -21.35 -22.31 -1.31
C GLY A 128 -21.71 -21.14 -0.38
N ALA A 129 -20.71 -20.49 0.23
CA ALA A 129 -20.92 -19.36 1.12
C ALA A 129 -21.32 -18.11 0.33
N ALA A 130 -22.21 -17.29 0.89
CA ALA A 130 -22.54 -15.99 0.33
C ALA A 130 -21.34 -15.03 0.45
N VAL A 131 -20.54 -15.19 1.50
CA VAL A 131 -19.32 -14.40 1.76
C VAL A 131 -18.23 -15.29 2.33
N THR A 132 -17.01 -15.16 1.81
CA THR A 132 -15.79 -15.67 2.46
C THR A 132 -14.93 -14.51 2.96
N VAL A 133 -14.60 -14.53 4.25
CA VAL A 133 -13.71 -13.56 4.91
C VAL A 133 -12.33 -14.17 5.05
N VAL A 134 -11.30 -13.49 4.54
CA VAL A 134 -9.91 -13.90 4.82
C VAL A 134 -9.53 -13.38 6.21
N ALA A 135 -9.04 -14.27 7.07
CA ALA A 135 -8.62 -13.92 8.41
C ALA A 135 -7.30 -14.61 8.77
N ALA A 136 -6.46 -13.93 9.53
CA ALA A 136 -5.23 -14.49 10.05
C ALA A 136 -5.40 -14.95 11.49
N ARG A 137 -4.70 -16.03 11.85
CA ARG A 137 -4.61 -16.49 13.23
C ARG A 137 -3.64 -15.59 13.98
N GLU A 138 -4.10 -14.95 15.05
CA GLU A 138 -3.21 -14.27 15.99
C GLU A 138 -2.27 -15.30 16.62
N ARG A 139 -0.98 -14.98 16.68
CA ARG A 139 -0.04 -15.72 17.53
C ARG A 139 -0.49 -15.48 18.97
N GLU A 140 -0.83 -16.55 19.68
CA GLU A 140 -1.20 -16.66 21.10
C GLU A 140 -1.51 -15.34 21.83
N ARG A 141 -2.75 -15.20 22.31
CA ARG A 141 -3.09 -14.06 23.17
C ARG A 141 -2.18 -14.05 24.41
N PRO A 142 -1.70 -12.88 24.88
CA PRO A 142 -0.89 -12.78 26.10
C PRO A 142 -1.52 -13.44 27.34
N ASN A 143 -2.84 -13.63 27.31
CA ASN A 143 -3.64 -14.15 28.42
C ASN A 143 -3.99 -15.65 28.26
N GLY A 144 -3.40 -16.38 27.30
CA GLY A 144 -3.66 -17.82 27.10
C GLY A 144 -5.08 -18.15 26.59
N GLY A 145 -5.80 -17.17 26.05
CA GLY A 145 -7.10 -17.38 25.41
C GLY A 145 -6.97 -18.02 24.02
N GLU A 146 -8.07 -18.56 23.50
CA GLU A 146 -8.10 -19.15 22.16
C GLU A 146 -7.55 -18.18 21.10
N PRO A 147 -6.84 -18.69 20.08
CA PRO A 147 -6.31 -17.87 19.00
C PRO A 147 -7.44 -17.04 18.37
N SER A 148 -7.31 -15.72 18.43
CA SER A 148 -8.24 -14.83 17.75
C SER A 148 -8.02 -14.90 16.25
N LEU A 149 -9.07 -14.65 15.48
CA LEU A 149 -8.97 -14.42 14.04
C LEU A 149 -9.08 -12.92 13.79
N THR A 150 -8.08 -12.35 13.12
CA THR A 150 -8.10 -10.94 12.69
C THR A 150 -8.42 -10.87 11.20
N PRO A 151 -9.44 -10.12 10.76
CA PRO A 151 -9.72 -9.94 9.34
C PRO A 151 -8.53 -9.35 8.58
N ALA A 152 -8.22 -9.93 7.44
CA ALA A 152 -7.07 -9.53 6.61
C ALA A 152 -7.39 -8.38 5.62
N GLY A 153 -8.64 -7.91 5.59
CA GLY A 153 -9.07 -6.88 4.63
C GLY A 153 -9.28 -7.41 3.20
N VAL A 154 -9.51 -8.72 3.06
CA VAL A 154 -9.82 -9.39 1.80
C VAL A 154 -11.10 -10.23 1.96
N TYR A 155 -11.98 -10.15 0.98
CA TYR A 155 -13.28 -10.82 0.98
C TYR A 155 -13.61 -11.36 -0.41
N VAL A 156 -14.42 -12.41 -0.45
CA VAL A 156 -15.09 -12.87 -1.66
C VAL A 156 -16.59 -12.86 -1.40
N PHE A 157 -17.35 -12.17 -2.24
CA PHE A 157 -18.81 -12.07 -2.16
C PHE A 157 -19.44 -12.69 -3.38
N GLU A 158 -20.51 -13.46 -3.16
CA GLU A 158 -21.53 -13.65 -4.20
C GLU A 158 -22.38 -12.37 -4.28
N ARG A 159 -22.79 -11.99 -5.50
CA ARG A 159 -23.58 -10.78 -5.75
C ARG A 159 -24.81 -10.68 -4.85
N ASP A 160 -25.51 -11.79 -4.65
CA ASP A 160 -26.76 -11.82 -3.87
C ASP A 160 -26.55 -11.40 -2.41
N ALA A 161 -25.36 -11.63 -1.84
CA ALA A 161 -25.03 -11.18 -0.50
C ALA A 161 -25.08 -9.65 -0.36
N LEU A 162 -24.82 -8.93 -1.46
CA LEU A 162 -24.79 -7.46 -1.49
C LEU A 162 -26.17 -6.84 -1.67
N LEU A 163 -27.16 -7.60 -2.16
CA LEU A 163 -28.55 -7.11 -2.31
C LEU A 163 -29.18 -6.73 -0.97
N HIS A 164 -28.59 -7.16 0.13
CA HIS A 164 -29.03 -6.86 1.49
C HIS A 164 -28.48 -5.54 2.03
N VAL A 165 -27.48 -4.98 1.36
CA VAL A 165 -26.96 -3.65 1.67
C VAL A 165 -27.98 -2.62 1.18
N GLY A 166 -28.53 -1.81 2.09
CA GLY A 166 -29.55 -0.81 1.77
C GLY A 166 -29.05 0.25 0.79
N GLU A 167 -29.95 0.89 0.05
CA GLU A 167 -29.60 1.84 -1.03
C GLU A 167 -29.08 3.19 -0.54
N THR A 168 -29.32 3.50 0.74
CA THR A 168 -28.90 4.75 1.37
C THR A 168 -28.28 4.50 2.74
N GLY A 169 -27.50 5.47 3.23
CA GLY A 169 -26.86 5.40 4.54
C GLY A 169 -25.52 4.67 4.55
N TYR A 170 -24.77 4.89 5.64
CA TYR A 170 -23.48 4.26 5.89
C TYR A 170 -23.66 2.81 6.34
N GLN A 171 -22.97 1.88 5.69
CA GLN A 171 -22.96 0.45 6.01
C GLN A 171 -21.55 -0.11 5.92
N ASP A 172 -21.09 -0.69 7.02
CA ASP A 172 -19.78 -1.34 7.13
C ASP A 172 -19.86 -2.84 6.83
N ILE A 173 -18.78 -3.42 6.29
CA ILE A 173 -18.73 -4.86 5.99
C ILE A 173 -18.74 -5.68 7.30
N LYS A 174 -17.87 -5.30 8.25
CA LYS A 174 -17.59 -6.05 9.48
C LYS A 174 -18.66 -5.78 10.55
N GLU A 175 -19.09 -4.53 10.67
CA GLU A 175 -20.00 -4.12 11.76
C GLU A 175 -21.48 -4.22 11.38
N VAL A 176 -21.83 -4.28 10.08
CA VAL A 176 -23.23 -4.30 9.63
C VAL A 176 -23.53 -5.52 8.77
N LEU A 177 -22.87 -5.67 7.61
CA LEU A 177 -23.24 -6.69 6.63
C LEU A 177 -23.00 -8.12 7.14
N ILE A 178 -21.80 -8.43 7.64
CA ILE A 178 -21.47 -9.78 8.13
C ILE A 178 -22.36 -10.20 9.31
N PRO A 179 -22.55 -9.37 10.37
CA PRO A 179 -23.49 -9.70 11.45
C PRO A 179 -24.91 -9.96 10.95
N TRP A 180 -25.41 -9.11 10.03
CA TRP A 180 -26.75 -9.26 9.46
C TRP A 180 -26.93 -10.59 8.73
N LEU A 181 -25.92 -11.01 7.94
CA LEU A 181 -25.93 -12.28 7.20
C LEU A 181 -25.99 -13.46 8.18
N TYR A 182 -25.16 -13.39 9.22
CA TYR A 182 -25.09 -14.42 10.26
C TYR A 182 -26.42 -14.57 11.01
N GLU A 183 -27.04 -13.46 11.43
CA GLU A 183 -28.33 -13.44 12.13
C GLU A 183 -29.47 -14.10 11.33
N ARG A 184 -29.36 -14.12 10.00
CA ARG A 184 -30.36 -14.70 9.08
C ARG A 184 -30.00 -16.09 8.59
N GLY A 185 -28.93 -16.68 9.11
CA GLY A 185 -28.45 -17.99 8.68
C GLY A 185 -27.94 -18.01 7.24
N VAL A 186 -27.61 -16.84 6.67
CA VAL A 186 -26.97 -16.77 5.35
C VAL A 186 -25.52 -17.27 5.51
N PRO A 187 -25.06 -18.24 4.71
CA PRO A 187 -23.75 -18.85 4.89
C PRO A 187 -22.59 -17.84 4.76
N VAL A 188 -21.78 -17.74 5.82
CA VAL A 188 -20.52 -16.98 5.85
C VAL A 188 -19.38 -17.94 6.18
N CYS A 189 -18.32 -17.91 5.38
CA CYS A 189 -17.14 -18.76 5.54
C CYS A 189 -15.92 -17.92 5.94
N VAL A 190 -14.99 -18.53 6.68
CA VAL A 190 -13.68 -17.94 6.99
C VAL A 190 -12.59 -18.73 6.29
N HIS A 191 -11.78 -18.04 5.49
CA HIS A 191 -10.53 -18.57 4.96
C HIS A 191 -9.39 -18.17 5.90
N ALA A 192 -8.97 -19.10 6.76
CA ALA A 192 -7.93 -18.86 7.74
C ALA A 192 -6.53 -19.02 7.15
N GLN A 193 -5.67 -18.02 7.35
CA GLN A 193 -4.26 -18.06 6.96
C GLN A 193 -3.31 -17.94 8.18
N PRO A 194 -2.06 -18.39 8.07
CA PRO A 194 -1.11 -18.38 9.20
C PRO A 194 -0.68 -16.99 9.65
N ALA A 195 -0.67 -16.01 8.76
CA ALA A 195 -0.18 -14.65 9.01
C ALA A 195 -1.13 -13.60 8.39
N PRO A 196 -1.21 -12.39 8.97
CA PRO A 196 -2.02 -11.31 8.41
C PRO A 196 -1.39 -10.72 7.15
N CYS A 197 -2.23 -10.20 6.25
CA CYS A 197 -1.76 -9.29 5.21
C CYS A 197 -1.22 -8.02 5.89
N PRO A 198 0.06 -7.66 5.71
CA PRO A 198 0.62 -6.43 6.27
C PRO A 198 -0.19 -5.20 5.88
N ARG A 199 -0.41 -4.28 6.81
CA ARG A 199 -1.24 -3.08 6.62
C ARG A 199 -0.50 -1.80 7.00
N VAL A 200 -0.63 -0.76 6.18
CA VAL A 200 -0.12 0.57 6.52
C VAL A 200 -1.08 1.26 7.49
N ALA A 201 -0.71 1.26 8.76
CA ALA A 201 -1.42 1.96 9.83
C ALA A 201 -0.72 3.28 10.22
N ASP A 202 0.60 3.29 10.15
CA ASP A 202 1.51 4.32 10.65
C ASP A 202 2.87 4.24 9.92
N VAL A 203 3.84 5.03 10.38
CA VAL A 203 5.20 5.08 9.81
C VAL A 203 5.92 3.74 9.94
N ALA A 204 5.86 3.10 11.10
CA ALA A 204 6.58 1.86 11.37
C ALA A 204 6.08 0.72 10.48
N SER A 205 4.76 0.57 10.38
CA SER A 205 4.14 -0.41 9.48
C SER A 205 4.41 -0.12 8.01
N TYR A 206 4.46 1.15 7.60
CA TYR A 206 4.85 1.52 6.24
C TYR A 206 6.30 1.16 5.91
N LEU A 207 7.25 1.45 6.80
CA LEU A 207 8.66 1.06 6.62
C LEU A 207 8.80 -0.46 6.54
N ALA A 208 8.12 -1.20 7.41
CA ALA A 208 8.11 -2.68 7.40
C ALA A 208 7.54 -3.23 6.08
N ILE A 209 6.41 -2.68 5.60
CA ILE A 209 5.79 -3.10 4.33
C ILE A 209 6.68 -2.78 3.15
N ASN A 210 7.33 -1.62 3.15
CA ASN A 210 8.29 -1.25 2.13
C ASN A 210 9.47 -2.21 2.12
N GLY A 211 10.01 -2.58 3.29
CA GLY A 211 11.07 -3.58 3.38
C GLY A 211 10.66 -4.94 2.84
N LEU A 212 9.48 -5.45 3.23
CA LEU A 212 8.92 -6.70 2.69
C LEU A 212 8.75 -6.64 1.17
N ALA A 213 8.30 -5.50 0.63
CA ALA A 213 8.15 -5.32 -0.81
C ALA A 213 9.50 -5.36 -1.53
N VAL A 214 10.54 -4.70 -1.00
CA VAL A 214 11.89 -4.76 -1.58
C VAL A 214 12.45 -6.19 -1.50
N GLU A 215 12.28 -6.88 -0.37
CA GLU A 215 12.70 -8.28 -0.21
C GLU A 215 12.03 -9.18 -1.26
N ARG A 216 10.71 -9.07 -1.45
CA ARG A 216 9.97 -9.82 -2.49
C ARG A 216 10.49 -9.55 -3.91
N LEU A 217 10.93 -8.33 -4.21
CA LEU A 217 11.56 -8.02 -5.50
C LEU A 217 12.89 -8.76 -5.67
N THR A 218 13.67 -8.94 -4.59
CA THR A 218 14.95 -9.66 -4.66
C THR A 218 14.79 -11.15 -4.93
N GLU A 219 13.63 -11.73 -4.61
CA GLU A 219 13.25 -13.11 -4.91
C GLU A 219 12.77 -13.28 -6.36
N ARG A 220 12.33 -12.20 -7.03
CA ARG A 220 11.79 -12.21 -8.40
C ARG A 220 12.48 -11.16 -9.31
N PRO A 221 13.80 -11.28 -9.54
CA PRO A 221 14.60 -10.23 -10.18
C PRO A 221 14.25 -9.95 -11.66
N ALA A 222 13.66 -10.90 -12.37
CA ALA A 222 13.36 -10.78 -13.81
C ALA A 222 12.33 -9.70 -14.16
N ALA A 223 11.66 -9.11 -13.18
CA ALA A 223 10.56 -8.15 -13.37
C ALA A 223 10.98 -6.67 -13.33
N MET A 224 12.22 -6.34 -12.94
CA MET A 224 12.65 -4.95 -12.72
C MET A 224 13.40 -4.40 -13.94
N GLY A 225 12.67 -4.14 -15.03
CA GLY A 225 13.21 -3.50 -16.22
C GLY A 225 13.95 -2.20 -15.87
N GLY A 226 15.19 -2.07 -16.36
CA GLY A 226 16.03 -0.90 -16.12
C GLY A 226 16.81 -0.89 -14.80
N TYR A 227 16.71 -1.94 -13.98
CA TYR A 227 17.50 -2.07 -12.76
C TYR A 227 18.58 -3.15 -12.88
N GLU A 228 19.71 -2.91 -12.25
CA GLU A 228 20.79 -3.88 -12.04
C GLU A 228 20.85 -4.33 -10.58
N ARG A 229 21.26 -5.57 -10.35
CA ARG A 229 21.37 -6.12 -9.00
C ARG A 229 22.70 -5.72 -8.37
N VAL A 230 22.65 -5.06 -7.20
CA VAL A 230 23.83 -4.59 -6.47
C VAL A 230 23.68 -4.94 -4.99
N ASN A 231 24.63 -5.72 -4.43
CA ASN A 231 24.74 -6.04 -3.00
C ASN A 231 23.44 -6.49 -2.29
N GLY A 232 22.61 -7.28 -2.97
CA GLY A 232 21.35 -7.79 -2.42
C GLY A 232 20.15 -6.86 -2.62
N GLY A 233 20.34 -5.74 -3.31
CA GLY A 233 19.29 -4.83 -3.76
C GLY A 233 19.34 -4.56 -5.26
N PHE A 234 18.78 -3.42 -5.68
CA PHE A 234 18.67 -3.01 -7.07
C PHE A 234 18.97 -1.51 -7.23
N VAL A 235 19.70 -1.17 -8.29
CA VAL A 235 20.02 0.21 -8.66
C VAL A 235 19.54 0.44 -10.08
N HIS A 236 18.80 1.52 -10.33
CA HIS A 236 18.37 1.85 -11.69
C HIS A 236 19.59 2.25 -12.55
N HIS A 237 19.59 1.87 -13.83
CA HIS A 237 20.71 2.09 -14.75
C HIS A 237 21.10 3.56 -14.95
N SER A 238 20.18 4.50 -14.66
CA SER A 238 20.43 5.94 -14.75
C SER A 238 20.89 6.56 -13.44
N ALA A 239 20.87 5.81 -12.33
CA ALA A 239 21.40 6.26 -11.06
C ALA A 239 22.94 6.22 -11.07
N GLN A 240 23.55 7.14 -10.33
CA GLN A 240 25.00 7.23 -10.20
C GLN A 240 25.37 6.98 -8.75
N VAL A 241 26.09 5.89 -8.49
CA VAL A 241 26.52 5.49 -7.13
C VAL A 241 28.03 5.40 -7.09
N SER A 242 28.68 6.30 -6.35
CA SER A 242 30.16 6.35 -6.28
C SER A 242 30.79 5.23 -5.45
N SER A 243 30.09 4.74 -4.41
CA SER A 243 30.58 3.72 -3.46
C SER A 243 29.59 2.55 -3.32
N PRO A 244 29.34 1.76 -4.39
CA PRO A 244 28.33 0.70 -4.37
C PRO A 244 28.58 -0.37 -3.30
N GLU A 245 29.84 -0.60 -2.90
CA GLU A 245 30.24 -1.50 -1.82
C GLU A 245 29.69 -1.13 -0.44
N ARG A 246 29.19 0.10 -0.27
CA ARG A 246 28.58 0.60 0.98
C ARG A 246 27.05 0.51 0.99
N LEU A 247 26.46 -0.11 -0.02
CA LEU A 247 25.06 -0.50 -0.03
C LEU A 247 24.95 -1.87 0.67
N ILE A 248 24.33 -1.91 1.85
CA ILE A 248 24.28 -3.10 2.73
C ILE A 248 22.83 -3.56 2.89
N GLY A 249 22.51 -4.77 2.41
CA GLY A 249 21.16 -5.34 2.49
C GLY A 249 20.26 -4.89 1.35
N PRO A 250 18.96 -5.27 1.33
CA PRO A 250 18.10 -4.93 0.21
C PRO A 250 17.88 -3.41 0.16
N VAL A 251 18.53 -2.77 -0.81
CA VAL A 251 18.39 -1.34 -1.10
C VAL A 251 17.87 -1.19 -2.52
N LEU A 252 16.84 -0.38 -2.71
CA LEU A 252 16.32 -0.04 -4.04
C LEU A 252 16.60 1.44 -4.33
N ILE A 253 17.36 1.72 -5.39
CA ILE A 253 17.73 3.09 -5.79
C ILE A 253 17.08 3.43 -7.12
N GLY A 254 16.28 4.49 -7.13
CA GLY A 254 15.47 4.94 -8.26
C GLY A 254 16.26 5.66 -9.35
N PRO A 255 15.60 5.96 -10.49
CA PRO A 255 16.24 6.57 -11.64
C PRO A 255 16.79 7.96 -11.32
N GLU A 256 17.89 8.32 -11.98
CA GLU A 256 18.49 9.67 -11.94
C GLU A 256 18.93 10.14 -10.54
N THR A 257 18.98 9.22 -9.58
CA THR A 257 19.48 9.47 -8.23
C THR A 257 21.00 9.48 -8.22
N VAL A 258 21.58 10.44 -7.50
CA VAL A 258 23.03 10.59 -7.33
C VAL A 258 23.41 10.32 -5.88
N VAL A 259 24.24 9.29 -5.68
CA VAL A 259 24.81 8.91 -4.39
C VAL A 259 26.30 9.19 -4.42
N ALA A 260 26.73 10.21 -3.69
CA ALA A 260 28.12 10.67 -3.66
C ALA A 260 29.06 9.67 -2.96
N ALA A 261 30.35 9.98 -2.97
CA ALA A 261 31.38 9.13 -2.34
C ALA A 261 31.17 9.00 -0.82
N ASP A 262 31.54 7.84 -0.28
CA ASP A 262 31.50 7.52 1.17
C ASP A 262 30.11 7.51 1.82
N VAL A 263 29.03 7.56 1.03
CA VAL A 263 27.67 7.36 1.55
C VAL A 263 27.48 5.91 1.96
N THR A 264 26.82 5.68 3.11
CA THR A 264 26.44 4.34 3.55
C THR A 264 24.93 4.20 3.59
N ILE A 265 24.39 3.19 2.91
CA ILE A 265 22.95 2.90 2.90
C ILE A 265 22.74 1.49 3.44
N VAL A 266 22.01 1.37 4.53
CA VAL A 266 21.69 0.11 5.19
C VAL A 266 20.21 -0.19 5.04
N GLY A 267 19.90 -1.29 4.36
CA GLY A 267 18.55 -1.74 4.07
C GLY A 267 17.86 -2.42 5.26
N PRO A 268 16.55 -2.72 5.13
CA PRO A 268 15.73 -2.45 3.96
C PRO A 268 15.50 -0.94 3.72
N ALA A 269 15.84 -0.44 2.54
CA ALA A 269 15.75 0.99 2.22
C ALA A 269 15.36 1.22 0.77
N THR A 270 14.61 2.30 0.51
CA THR A 270 14.26 2.73 -0.85
C THR A 270 14.57 4.20 -1.02
N ILE A 271 15.28 4.53 -2.09
CA ILE A 271 15.59 5.90 -2.49
C ILE A 271 14.89 6.14 -3.82
N GLY A 272 13.94 7.07 -3.83
CA GLY A 272 13.14 7.42 -5.01
C GLY A 272 13.98 7.98 -6.17
N ALA A 273 13.27 8.48 -7.19
CA ALA A 273 13.89 9.12 -8.35
C ALA A 273 14.50 10.48 -7.99
N GLU A 274 15.48 10.92 -8.78
CA GLU A 274 16.05 12.29 -8.73
C GLU A 274 16.53 12.73 -7.33
N CYS A 275 16.91 11.77 -6.47
CA CYS A 275 17.43 12.10 -5.15
C CYS A 275 18.92 12.45 -5.22
N VAL A 276 19.37 13.28 -4.30
CA VAL A 276 20.79 13.60 -4.12
C VAL A 276 21.20 13.24 -2.70
N ILE A 277 22.20 12.38 -2.56
CA ILE A 277 22.78 12.01 -1.26
C ILE A 277 24.24 12.42 -1.27
N ASP A 278 24.55 13.48 -0.54
CA ASP A 278 25.88 14.07 -0.46
C ASP A 278 26.84 13.21 0.37
N SER A 279 28.14 13.45 0.20
CA SER A 279 29.20 12.61 0.74
C SER A 279 29.08 12.30 2.24
N SER A 280 29.49 11.11 2.63
CA SER A 280 29.53 10.67 4.04
C SER A 280 28.20 10.68 4.78
N ALA A 281 27.07 10.85 4.08
CA ALA A 281 25.75 10.68 4.67
C ALA A 281 25.46 9.19 4.99
N VAL A 282 24.57 8.96 5.94
CA VAL A 282 24.12 7.62 6.34
C VAL A 282 22.60 7.54 6.25
N VAL A 283 22.10 6.52 5.55
CA VAL A 283 20.66 6.23 5.46
C VAL A 283 20.42 4.79 5.93
N CYS A 284 19.62 4.60 6.97
CA CYS A 284 19.40 3.30 7.60
C CYS A 284 17.89 3.03 7.71
N GLY A 285 17.44 1.90 7.15
CA GLY A 285 16.06 1.42 7.28
C GLY A 285 14.99 2.45 6.91
N SER A 286 15.28 3.31 5.93
CA SER A 286 14.52 4.52 5.65
C SER A 286 14.00 4.55 4.22
N VAL A 287 12.95 5.35 4.02
CA VAL A 287 12.28 5.54 2.73
C VAL A 287 12.36 7.00 2.34
N LEU A 288 13.01 7.28 1.22
CA LEU A 288 13.07 8.60 0.60
C LEU A 288 12.21 8.57 -0.65
N TRP A 289 11.22 9.46 -0.73
CA TRP A 289 10.44 9.68 -1.96
C TRP A 289 11.25 10.52 -2.95
N ASP A 290 10.70 10.76 -4.12
CA ASP A 290 11.45 11.38 -5.21
C ASP A 290 11.91 12.81 -4.87
N GLY A 291 13.03 13.22 -5.47
CA GLY A 291 13.60 14.56 -5.34
C GLY A 291 14.15 14.92 -3.95
N CYS A 292 14.33 13.96 -3.05
CA CYS A 292 14.92 14.24 -1.73
C CYS A 292 16.40 14.62 -1.85
N HIS A 293 16.86 15.53 -1.00
CA HIS A 293 18.29 15.87 -0.88
C HIS A 293 18.77 15.69 0.56
N VAL A 294 19.70 14.76 0.75
CA VAL A 294 20.37 14.50 2.04
C VAL A 294 21.76 15.13 2.00
N GLY A 295 21.97 16.14 2.84
CA GLY A 295 23.23 16.88 2.92
C GLY A 295 24.39 16.05 3.48
N ARG A 296 25.61 16.51 3.23
CA ARG A 296 26.85 15.86 3.68
C ARG A 296 26.81 15.55 5.18
N GLU A 297 27.28 14.37 5.57
CA GLU A 297 27.33 13.90 6.97
C GLU A 297 25.96 13.85 7.69
N ALA A 298 24.84 13.99 6.96
CA ALA A 298 23.51 13.83 7.55
C ALA A 298 23.21 12.34 7.81
N VAL A 299 22.36 12.09 8.80
CA VAL A 299 21.94 10.74 9.21
C VAL A 299 20.43 10.64 9.15
N ILE A 300 19.93 9.67 8.39
CA ILE A 300 18.51 9.34 8.30
C ILE A 300 18.32 7.92 8.81
N ASP A 301 17.55 7.74 9.89
CA ASP A 301 17.35 6.44 10.52
C ASP A 301 15.86 6.16 10.73
N GLN A 302 15.40 4.98 10.27
CA GLN A 302 14.01 4.52 10.42
C GLN A 302 12.97 5.61 10.12
N SER A 303 13.17 6.36 9.04
CA SER A 303 12.39 7.57 8.73
C SER A 303 11.82 7.56 7.32
N VAL A 304 10.77 8.35 7.13
CA VAL A 304 10.15 8.59 5.82
C VAL A 304 10.36 10.05 5.45
N LEU A 305 11.07 10.30 4.35
CA LEU A 305 11.19 11.64 3.77
C LEU A 305 10.26 11.71 2.57
N SER A 306 9.26 12.58 2.63
CA SER A 306 8.35 12.81 1.51
C SER A 306 8.99 13.61 0.37
N GLN A 307 8.25 13.77 -0.73
CA GLN A 307 8.71 14.39 -1.96
C GLN A 307 9.48 15.71 -1.72
N GLY A 308 10.69 15.78 -2.27
CA GLY A 308 11.46 17.03 -2.30
C GLY A 308 12.01 17.50 -0.95
N VAL A 309 12.00 16.66 0.08
CA VAL A 309 12.54 17.03 1.40
C VAL A 309 14.05 17.24 1.32
N TRP A 310 14.52 18.36 1.89
CA TRP A 310 15.93 18.65 2.06
C TRP A 310 16.36 18.51 3.52
N VAL A 311 17.40 17.73 3.77
CA VAL A 311 18.04 17.56 5.07
C VAL A 311 19.39 18.26 5.04
N ALA A 312 19.56 19.25 5.90
CA ALA A 312 20.78 20.04 5.97
C ALA A 312 22.01 19.18 6.36
N PRO A 313 23.23 19.56 5.93
CA PRO A 313 24.46 18.86 6.30
C PRO A 313 24.62 18.67 7.82
N GLY A 314 25.13 17.51 8.23
CA GLY A 314 25.39 17.14 9.63
C GLY A 314 24.13 16.93 10.48
N ARG A 315 22.93 17.00 9.91
CA ARG A 315 21.67 16.83 10.64
C ARG A 315 21.30 15.35 10.78
N SER A 316 20.79 14.99 11.95
CA SER A 316 20.19 13.68 12.19
C SER A 316 18.65 13.76 12.20
N VAL A 317 18.01 12.79 11.54
CA VAL A 317 16.56 12.59 11.46
C VAL A 317 16.30 11.12 11.80
N ALA A 318 15.51 10.85 12.83
CA ALA A 318 15.24 9.49 13.29
C ALA A 318 13.76 9.30 13.64
N GLN A 319 13.17 8.17 13.24
CA GLN A 319 11.83 7.73 13.60
C GLN A 319 10.70 8.74 13.32
N VAL A 320 10.81 9.48 12.20
CA VAL A 320 9.82 10.50 11.82
C VAL A 320 9.36 10.36 10.37
N ALA A 321 8.16 10.89 10.10
CA ALA A 321 7.70 11.19 8.75
C ALA A 321 7.82 12.69 8.47
N ALA A 322 8.80 13.07 7.65
CA ALA A 322 9.08 14.47 7.33
C ALA A 322 8.35 14.92 6.06
N GLY A 323 7.53 15.96 6.21
CA GLY A 323 6.77 16.62 5.14
C GLY A 323 7.27 18.03 4.84
N TRP A 324 7.19 18.48 3.58
CA TRP A 324 7.34 19.90 3.26
C TRP A 324 6.12 20.70 3.81
N PRO A 325 6.31 21.82 4.53
CA PRO A 325 5.18 22.66 4.92
C PRO A 325 4.58 23.32 3.67
N LYS A 326 3.26 23.17 3.47
CA LYS A 326 2.50 23.60 2.25
C LYS A 326 2.57 25.11 1.88
N ARG A 327 3.43 25.94 2.48
CA ARG A 327 3.60 27.37 2.13
C ARG A 327 5.05 27.69 1.77
N ARG A 328 5.33 27.88 0.48
CA ARG A 328 6.50 28.65 0.03
C ARG A 328 6.27 30.12 0.38
N ARG A 329 7.16 30.75 1.15
CA ARG A 329 7.29 32.22 1.13
C ARG A 329 8.18 32.62 -0.06
N PRO A 330 7.96 33.78 -0.70
CA PRO A 330 8.70 34.20 -1.90
C PRO A 330 10.20 34.44 -1.70
N ASN A 331 10.72 34.43 -0.47
CA ASN A 331 12.05 34.98 -0.14
C ASN A 331 13.08 33.94 0.36
N GLY A 332 13.05 32.69 -0.12
CA GLY A 332 14.20 31.76 0.02
C GLY A 332 14.66 31.42 1.44
N GLN A 333 13.88 31.74 2.49
CA GLN A 333 14.18 31.34 3.87
C GLN A 333 13.36 30.11 4.23
N CYS A 334 14.05 29.00 4.52
CA CYS A 334 13.48 27.77 5.06
C CYS A 334 12.88 28.02 6.46
N GLU A 335 11.58 27.79 6.63
CA GLU A 335 11.04 27.48 7.95
C GLU A 335 11.52 26.08 8.36
N ARG A 336 11.91 25.94 9.62
CA ARG A 336 12.40 24.70 10.23
C ARG A 336 11.38 23.57 9.99
N PRO A 337 11.81 22.33 9.70
CA PRO A 337 10.92 21.19 9.86
C PRO A 337 10.53 21.15 11.33
N GLY A 338 9.24 21.33 11.61
CA GLY A 338 8.69 20.96 12.91
C GLY A 338 8.82 19.45 13.03
N ALA A 339 9.64 18.98 13.96
CA ALA A 339 9.48 17.63 14.48
C ALA A 339 8.09 17.59 15.12
N ALA A 340 7.23 16.72 14.61
CA ALA A 340 5.99 16.32 15.26
C ALA A 340 6.26 14.99 15.95
#